data_AF-A0A833UNP6-F1
#
_entry.id   AF-A0A833UNP6-F1
#
_cell.length_a   1.000
_cell.length_b   1.000
_cell.length_c   1.000
_cell.angle_alpha   90.00
_cell.angle_beta   90.00
_cell.angle_gamma   90.00
#
_symmetry.space_group_name_H-M   'P 1'
#
loop_
_entity.id
_entity.type
_entity.pdbx_description
1 polymer ?
#
loop_
_entity_poly.entity_id
_entity_poly.type
_entity_poly.pdbx_seq_one_letter_code
_entity_poly.pdbx_strand_id
1 'polypeptide(L)'
;MENNPVVTQMRQLIQLIAKHNHAYYVMDQPSIEDSEYDQLFHQLKALEQQYPDLVQADSPVNKVGGKPLSKFETITHTVPMLSLGNVFNQEELFAFARRIEERLQNQKIHYDVELKFDGLAISLWYENGILTRGVTRGDGETGEVITQNIKTIRNLPKVLSSDKVAVPRLLEVRGEVLMPKAGFERLNAENEAKGEKTFANPRNAAAGSLRQLDPNIAASRPLAFYAYGIAQCEPNHGLNSMSASLEWLTNFGFAVGERHFICDSIQEVQEKYEQINQERPNLAVEIDGMVIKVDDLQQQQKLGFLSREPRWATGYKFPAVAALTTVENIDWQVGRTGTLTPVARLNPVAVGGVTVSNVTLHNIGEIHRLDVRIGDTVSVYRSGDVRCHHKLKCFK
;
A
#
# COMPACT_ATOMS: atom_id res chain seq x y z
N MET A 1 -30.39 12.98 15.05
CA MET A 1 -29.10 13.26 15.73
C MET A 1 -28.12 14.04 14.84
N GLU A 2 -28.51 14.44 13.62
CA GLU A 2 -27.59 14.92 12.56
C GLU A 2 -27.21 16.41 12.59
N ASN A 3 -27.51 17.19 13.63
CA ASN A 3 -27.12 18.62 13.66
C ASN A 3 -26.81 19.11 15.08
N ASN A 4 -26.08 18.34 15.88
CA ASN A 4 -25.54 18.87 17.14
C ASN A 4 -24.21 19.59 16.82
N PRO A 5 -24.14 20.93 16.99
CA PRO A 5 -22.94 21.70 16.63
C PRO A 5 -21.69 21.26 17.41
N VAL A 6 -21.87 20.75 18.64
CA VAL A 6 -20.77 20.19 19.44
C VAL A 6 -20.22 18.92 18.82
N VAL A 7 -21.09 18.03 18.32
CA VAL A 7 -20.67 16.79 17.65
C VAL A 7 -19.94 17.11 16.35
N THR A 8 -20.43 18.07 15.56
CA THR A 8 -19.74 18.54 14.34
C THR A 8 -18.35 19.08 14.67
N GLN A 9 -18.23 19.91 15.71
CA GLN A 9 -16.94 20.44 16.15
C GLN A 9 -15.97 19.35 16.61
N MET A 10 -16.44 18.39 17.42
CA MET A 10 -15.63 17.23 17.83
C MET A 10 -15.14 16.44 16.61
N ARG A 11 -16.00 16.21 15.60
CA ARG A 11 -15.66 15.50 14.37
C ARG A 11 -14.58 16.22 13.57
N GLN A 12 -14.71 17.54 13.41
CA GLN A 12 -13.72 18.37 12.74
C GLN A 12 -12.36 18.33 13.45
N LEU A 13 -12.34 18.43 14.78
CA LEU A 13 -11.12 18.32 15.58
C LEU A 13 -10.47 16.93 15.44
N ILE A 14 -11.25 15.85 15.49
CA ILE A 14 -10.76 14.48 15.30
C ILE A 14 -10.11 14.33 13.92
N GLN A 15 -10.76 14.83 12.86
CA GLN A 15 -10.21 14.80 11.50
C GLN A 15 -8.93 15.62 11.37
N LEU A 16 -8.89 16.81 11.97
CA LEU A 16 -7.72 17.69 11.94
C LEU A 16 -6.53 17.06 12.70
N ILE A 17 -6.78 16.50 13.88
CA ILE A 17 -5.78 15.75 14.66
C ILE A 17 -5.28 14.54 13.86
N ALA A 18 -6.15 13.80 13.16
CA ALA A 18 -5.74 12.68 12.31
C ALA A 18 -4.83 13.15 11.14
N LYS A 19 -5.17 14.29 10.52
CA LYS A 19 -4.37 14.91 9.47
C LYS A 19 -2.99 15.35 9.96
N HIS A 20 -2.89 15.99 11.13
CA HIS A 20 -1.59 16.38 11.69
C HIS A 20 -0.78 15.19 12.18
N ASN A 21 -1.43 14.15 12.72
CA ASN A 21 -0.76 12.89 13.03
C ASN A 21 -0.17 12.24 11.78
N HIS A 22 -0.85 12.33 10.63
CA HIS A 22 -0.30 11.89 9.36
C HIS A 22 0.95 12.71 8.99
N ALA A 23 0.83 14.04 8.97
CA ALA A 23 1.94 14.92 8.64
C ALA A 23 3.18 14.68 9.54
N TYR A 24 2.97 14.53 10.85
CA TYR A 24 4.05 14.31 11.82
C TYR A 24 4.63 12.90 11.75
N TYR A 25 3.80 11.86 11.90
CA TYR A 25 4.29 10.48 12.07
C TYR A 25 4.53 9.74 10.76
N VAL A 26 3.92 10.20 9.66
CA VAL A 26 3.96 9.53 8.37
C VAL A 26 4.83 10.27 7.38
N MET A 27 4.59 11.57 7.23
CA MET A 27 5.27 12.40 6.24
C MET A 27 6.61 12.93 6.73
N ASP A 28 6.87 12.88 8.04
CA ASP A 28 7.99 13.56 8.71
C ASP A 28 8.05 15.07 8.34
N GLN A 29 6.87 15.65 8.10
CA GLN A 29 6.68 17.03 7.67
C GLN A 29 5.53 17.64 8.48
N PRO A 30 5.77 17.95 9.77
CA PRO A 30 4.74 18.58 10.60
C PRO A 30 4.28 19.89 9.97
N SER A 31 2.96 20.05 9.84
CA SER A 31 2.35 21.24 9.23
C SER A 31 1.99 22.33 10.24
N ILE A 32 2.11 22.03 11.54
CA ILE A 32 1.86 22.92 12.67
C ILE A 32 2.89 22.65 13.77
N GLU A 33 3.11 23.62 14.66
CA GLU A 33 3.99 23.45 15.82
C GLU A 33 3.35 22.55 16.89
N ASP A 34 4.19 21.94 17.74
CA ASP A 34 3.72 21.05 18.82
C ASP A 34 2.71 21.77 19.74
N SER A 35 2.89 23.06 20.00
CA SER A 35 1.96 23.85 20.82
C SER A 35 0.58 24.02 20.16
N GLU A 36 0.52 24.11 18.83
CA GLU A 36 -0.75 24.20 18.10
C GLU A 36 -1.46 22.84 18.08
N TYR A 37 -0.70 21.76 17.93
CA TYR A 37 -1.24 20.39 18.04
C TYR A 37 -1.82 20.13 19.43
N ASP A 38 -1.08 20.50 20.48
CA ASP A 38 -1.54 20.37 21.86
C ASP A 38 -2.81 21.19 22.10
N GLN A 39 -2.92 22.39 21.52
CA GLN A 39 -4.15 23.19 21.59
C GLN A 39 -5.34 22.45 20.97
N LEU A 40 -5.20 21.85 19.78
CA LEU A 40 -6.27 21.07 19.14
C LEU A 40 -6.70 19.89 20.01
N PHE A 41 -5.73 19.17 20.57
CA PHE A 41 -5.98 18.03 21.45
C PHE A 41 -6.66 18.46 22.76
N HIS A 42 -6.21 19.56 23.36
CA HIS A 42 -6.82 20.15 24.55
C HIS A 42 -8.25 20.64 24.31
N GLN A 43 -8.53 21.24 23.15
CA GLN A 43 -9.88 21.64 22.75
C GLN A 43 -10.81 20.44 22.65
N LEU A 44 -10.38 19.37 21.98
CA LEU A 44 -11.17 18.14 21.89
C LEU A 44 -11.43 17.54 23.28
N LYS A 45 -10.39 17.43 24.11
CA LYS A 45 -10.51 16.92 25.48
C LYS A 45 -11.45 17.75 26.34
N ALA A 46 -11.41 19.08 26.21
CA ALA A 46 -12.31 19.98 26.94
C ALA A 46 -13.77 19.79 26.51
N LEU A 47 -14.03 19.66 25.21
CA LEU A 47 -15.37 19.37 24.70
C LEU A 47 -15.90 18.02 25.22
N GLU A 48 -15.06 16.99 25.25
CA GLU A 48 -15.45 15.67 25.75
C GLU A 48 -15.72 15.66 27.25
N GLN A 49 -14.99 16.46 28.03
CA GLN A 49 -15.24 16.65 29.46
C GLN A 49 -16.53 17.44 29.72
N GLN A 50 -16.81 18.45 28.91
CA GLN A 50 -18.01 19.29 29.03
C GLN A 50 -19.27 18.55 28.57
N TYR A 51 -19.14 17.64 27.60
CA TYR A 51 -20.26 16.87 27.04
C TYR A 51 -19.97 15.36 27.01
N PRO A 52 -19.93 14.68 28.18
CA PRO A 52 -19.59 13.25 28.26
C PRO A 52 -20.50 12.34 27.44
N ASP A 53 -21.80 12.69 27.37
CA ASP A 53 -22.81 11.92 26.62
C ASP A 53 -22.64 12.04 25.10
N LEU A 54 -21.85 13.01 24.63
CA LEU A 54 -21.58 13.28 23.22
C LEU A 54 -20.19 12.82 22.78
N VAL A 55 -19.43 12.13 23.64
CA VAL A 55 -18.09 11.64 23.30
C VAL A 55 -18.17 10.69 22.11
N GLN A 56 -17.33 10.95 21.11
CA GLN A 56 -17.27 10.14 19.91
C GLN A 56 -16.48 8.85 20.19
N ALA A 57 -17.02 7.71 19.74
CA ALA A 57 -16.44 6.38 20.04
C ALA A 57 -15.02 6.17 19.48
N ASP A 58 -14.64 6.92 18.46
CA ASP A 58 -13.32 6.91 17.80
C ASP A 58 -12.41 8.05 18.22
N SER A 59 -12.73 8.73 19.33
CA SER A 59 -11.88 9.80 19.87
C SER A 59 -10.44 9.33 20.15
N PRO A 60 -9.43 10.13 19.79
CA PRO A 60 -8.03 9.85 20.13
C PRO A 60 -7.69 10.11 21.61
N VAL A 61 -8.57 10.75 22.40
CA VAL A 61 -8.30 11.17 23.79
C VAL A 61 -8.26 9.97 24.75
N ASN A 62 -9.19 9.03 24.60
CA ASN A 62 -9.30 7.84 25.45
C ASN A 62 -9.03 6.57 24.62
N LYS A 63 -7.75 6.27 24.38
CA LYS A 63 -7.34 5.01 23.75
C LYS A 63 -7.50 3.86 24.75
N VAL A 64 -8.65 3.19 24.74
CA VAL A 64 -8.75 1.86 25.34
C VAL A 64 -8.14 0.87 24.34
N GLY A 65 -6.95 0.37 24.64
CA GLY A 65 -6.33 -0.72 23.92
C GLY A 65 -7.25 -1.94 23.89
N GLY A 66 -7.46 -2.51 22.69
CA GLY A 66 -8.28 -3.71 22.54
C GLY A 66 -7.68 -4.90 23.30
N LYS A 67 -8.53 -5.82 23.77
CA LYS A 67 -8.05 -7.10 24.30
C LYS A 67 -7.35 -7.89 23.18
N PRO A 68 -6.25 -8.60 23.46
CA PRO A 68 -5.61 -9.48 22.49
C PRO A 68 -6.59 -10.49 21.91
N LEU A 69 -6.52 -10.71 20.60
CA LEU A 69 -7.29 -11.73 19.89
C LEU A 69 -6.65 -13.10 20.09
N SER A 70 -7.47 -14.16 20.11
CA SER A 70 -6.97 -15.54 20.16
C SER A 70 -6.56 -16.05 18.77
N LYS A 71 -7.22 -15.57 17.71
CA LYS A 71 -6.92 -15.84 16.29
C LYS A 71 -7.60 -14.81 15.39
N PHE A 72 -7.15 -14.72 14.15
CA PHE A 72 -7.87 -13.98 13.10
C PHE A 72 -8.92 -14.87 12.45
N GLU A 73 -10.10 -14.31 12.23
CA GLU A 73 -11.14 -14.92 11.41
C GLU A 73 -10.91 -14.59 9.94
N THR A 74 -11.42 -15.42 9.04
CA THR A 74 -11.35 -15.20 7.60
C THR A 74 -12.72 -14.92 7.03
N ILE A 75 -12.80 -14.03 6.03
CA ILE A 75 -14.03 -13.69 5.34
C ILE A 75 -13.81 -13.62 3.83
N THR A 76 -14.81 -14.03 3.05
CA THR A 76 -14.83 -13.87 1.61
C THR A 76 -15.18 -12.42 1.24
N HIS A 77 -14.38 -11.81 0.38
CA HIS A 77 -14.65 -10.49 -0.17
C HIS A 77 -15.84 -10.56 -1.12
N THR A 78 -16.82 -9.66 -0.94
CA THR A 78 -17.97 -9.56 -1.85
C THR A 78 -17.54 -9.19 -3.27
N VAL A 79 -16.60 -8.25 -3.38
CA VAL A 79 -15.91 -7.94 -4.64
C VAL A 79 -14.50 -8.50 -4.53
N PRO A 80 -14.01 -9.36 -5.44
CA PRO A 80 -12.65 -9.89 -5.35
C PRO A 80 -11.57 -8.79 -5.36
N MET A 81 -10.52 -8.97 -4.57
CA MET A 81 -9.31 -8.15 -4.59
C MET A 81 -8.30 -8.74 -5.58
N LEU A 82 -8.31 -8.18 -6.79
CA LEU A 82 -7.51 -8.68 -7.91
C LEU A 82 -6.07 -8.16 -7.88
N SER A 83 -5.20 -8.83 -8.61
CA SER A 83 -3.82 -8.36 -8.83
C SER A 83 -3.75 -7.53 -10.11
N LEU A 84 -2.72 -6.70 -10.22
CA LEU A 84 -2.41 -5.96 -11.45
C LEU A 84 -1.45 -6.78 -12.31
N GLY A 85 -1.69 -6.78 -13.62
CA GLY A 85 -0.66 -7.14 -14.59
C GLY A 85 0.49 -6.15 -14.52
N ASN A 86 1.71 -6.58 -14.83
CA ASN A 86 2.91 -5.74 -14.73
C ASN A 86 3.54 -5.48 -16.10
N VAL A 87 4.06 -4.28 -16.27
CA VAL A 87 4.95 -3.90 -17.37
C VAL A 87 6.27 -3.40 -16.80
N PHE A 88 7.38 -3.64 -17.51
CA PHE A 88 8.74 -3.41 -17.01
C PHE A 88 9.57 -2.44 -17.86
N ASN A 89 9.06 -2.06 -19.03
CA ASN A 89 9.72 -1.15 -19.95
C ASN A 89 8.69 -0.36 -20.77
N GLN A 90 9.19 0.66 -21.46
CA GLN A 90 8.37 1.57 -22.26
C GLN A 90 7.63 0.86 -23.39
N GLU A 91 8.26 -0.13 -24.05
CA GLU A 91 7.62 -0.88 -25.13
C GLU A 91 6.39 -1.66 -24.64
N GLU A 92 6.49 -2.30 -23.47
CA GLU A 92 5.39 -3.00 -22.82
C GLU A 92 4.28 -2.04 -22.37
N LEU A 93 4.62 -0.85 -21.85
CA LEU A 93 3.66 0.21 -21.52
C LEU A 93 2.87 0.65 -22.77
N PHE A 94 3.57 0.89 -23.87
CA PHE A 94 2.95 1.33 -25.12
C PHE A 94 2.10 0.21 -25.73
N ALA A 95 2.54 -1.04 -25.60
CA ALA A 95 1.73 -2.20 -25.97
C ALA A 95 0.47 -2.33 -25.12
N PHE A 96 0.51 -1.99 -23.83
CA PHE A 96 -0.67 -1.93 -22.97
C PHE A 96 -1.66 -0.86 -23.46
N ALA A 97 -1.20 0.35 -23.76
CA ALA A 97 -2.06 1.42 -24.28
C ALA A 97 -2.71 1.04 -25.62
N ARG A 98 -1.95 0.49 -26.58
CA ARG A 98 -2.51 0.01 -27.87
C ARG A 98 -3.64 -0.99 -27.68
N ARG A 99 -3.51 -1.94 -26.74
CA ARG A 99 -4.59 -2.92 -26.44
C ARG A 99 -5.84 -2.29 -25.83
N ILE A 100 -5.72 -1.13 -25.19
CA ILE A 100 -6.86 -0.36 -24.69
C ILE A 100 -7.52 0.38 -25.84
N GLU A 101 -6.75 1.10 -26.65
CA GLU A 101 -7.22 1.85 -27.82
C GLU A 101 -7.99 0.95 -28.81
N GLU A 102 -7.47 -0.25 -29.08
CA GLU A 102 -8.12 -1.26 -29.94
C GLU A 102 -9.54 -1.63 -29.46
N ARG A 103 -9.77 -1.62 -28.14
CA ARG A 103 -11.07 -1.95 -27.52
C ARG A 103 -11.96 -0.73 -27.32
N LEU A 104 -11.38 0.46 -27.26
CA LEU A 104 -12.07 1.74 -27.07
C LEU A 104 -11.91 2.63 -28.31
N GLN A 105 -12.16 2.06 -29.49
CA GLN A 105 -11.99 2.75 -30.76
C GLN A 105 -12.72 4.10 -30.77
N ASN A 106 -12.02 5.13 -31.24
CA ASN A 106 -12.51 6.51 -31.36
C ASN A 106 -12.94 7.17 -30.04
N GLN A 107 -12.49 6.66 -28.89
CA GLN A 107 -12.69 7.31 -27.59
C GLN A 107 -11.39 7.96 -27.13
N LYS A 108 -11.49 9.14 -26.52
CA LYS A 108 -10.37 9.77 -25.81
C LYS A 108 -10.15 9.00 -24.50
N ILE A 109 -8.90 8.68 -24.20
CA ILE A 109 -8.49 7.94 -23.00
C ILE A 109 -7.62 8.87 -22.16
N HIS A 110 -8.01 9.04 -20.90
CA HIS A 110 -7.18 9.69 -19.88
C HIS A 110 -6.66 8.61 -18.93
N TYR A 111 -5.46 8.83 -18.40
CA TYR A 111 -4.83 7.91 -17.47
C TYR A 111 -4.73 8.53 -16.08
N ASP A 112 -5.28 7.82 -15.11
CA ASP A 112 -5.10 8.05 -13.69
C ASP A 112 -3.81 7.33 -13.26
N VAL A 113 -2.84 8.10 -12.78
CA VAL A 113 -1.49 7.63 -12.51
C VAL A 113 -1.13 7.88 -11.04
N GLU A 114 -0.88 6.80 -10.33
CA GLU A 114 -0.61 6.80 -8.89
C GLU A 114 0.72 6.11 -8.56
N LEU A 115 1.27 6.42 -7.39
CA LEU A 115 2.40 5.67 -6.84
C LEU A 115 2.00 4.22 -6.56
N LYS A 116 2.84 3.26 -6.98
CA LYS A 116 2.64 1.86 -6.63
C LYS A 116 3.30 1.58 -5.27
N PHE A 117 2.51 1.78 -4.22
CA PHE A 117 2.94 1.60 -2.85
C PHE A 117 3.38 0.16 -2.55
N ASP A 118 4.49 0.01 -1.83
CA ASP A 118 5.02 -1.28 -1.41
C ASP A 118 4.56 -1.64 0.02
N GLY A 119 3.31 -2.10 0.14
CA GLY A 119 2.68 -2.38 1.43
C GLY A 119 1.84 -3.65 1.48
N LEU A 120 0.76 -3.55 2.27
CA LEU A 120 -0.27 -4.56 2.38
C LEU A 120 -1.64 -3.99 1.98
N ALA A 121 -2.23 -4.56 0.92
CA ALA A 121 -3.57 -4.23 0.47
C ALA A 121 -4.63 -4.61 1.50
N ILE A 122 -5.49 -3.65 1.85
CA ILE A 122 -6.59 -3.76 2.80
C ILE A 122 -7.90 -3.31 2.15
N SER A 123 -8.99 -4.02 2.46
CA SER A 123 -10.38 -3.62 2.19
C SER A 123 -11.03 -3.16 3.50
N LEU A 124 -11.61 -1.95 3.50
CA LEU A 124 -12.25 -1.31 4.64
C LEU A 124 -13.74 -1.13 4.38
N TRP A 125 -14.58 -1.69 5.25
CA TRP A 125 -16.02 -1.67 5.11
C TRP A 125 -16.60 -0.70 6.12
N TYR A 126 -17.39 0.23 5.61
CA TYR A 126 -18.12 1.21 6.41
C TYR A 126 -19.62 0.98 6.21
N GLU A 127 -20.34 0.90 7.32
CA GLU A 127 -21.80 0.85 7.33
C GLU A 127 -22.32 2.10 8.04
N ASN A 128 -23.13 2.89 7.33
CA ASN A 128 -23.63 4.19 7.79
C ASN A 128 -22.50 5.08 8.34
N GLY A 129 -21.36 5.10 7.64
CA GLY A 129 -20.18 5.86 8.02
C GLY A 129 -19.30 5.24 9.10
N ILE A 130 -19.67 4.13 9.75
CA ILE A 130 -18.87 3.54 10.83
C ILE A 130 -18.01 2.41 10.27
N LEU A 131 -16.70 2.40 10.55
CA LEU A 131 -15.81 1.30 10.18
C LEU A 131 -16.23 0.02 10.91
N THR A 132 -16.80 -0.93 10.16
CA THR A 132 -17.25 -2.22 10.68
C THR A 132 -16.17 -3.29 10.49
N ARG A 133 -15.45 -3.29 9.36
CA ARG A 133 -14.44 -4.31 9.05
C ARG A 133 -13.21 -3.75 8.36
N GLY A 134 -12.05 -4.27 8.72
CA GLY A 134 -10.82 -4.14 7.96
C GLY A 134 -10.30 -5.54 7.62
N VAL A 135 -10.13 -5.83 6.34
CA VAL A 135 -9.86 -7.18 5.84
C VAL A 135 -8.61 -7.17 4.96
N THR A 136 -7.69 -8.10 5.19
CA THR A 136 -6.51 -8.27 4.33
C THR A 136 -6.90 -8.79 2.95
N ARG A 137 -6.04 -8.61 1.95
CA ARG A 137 -6.27 -9.22 0.63
C ARG A 137 -6.36 -10.75 0.67
N GLY A 138 -5.51 -11.40 1.47
CA GLY A 138 -5.32 -12.85 1.45
C GLY A 138 -5.00 -13.39 0.05
N ASP A 139 -5.79 -14.34 -0.44
CA ASP A 139 -5.66 -14.90 -1.80
C ASP A 139 -6.42 -14.09 -2.88
N GLY A 140 -7.04 -12.98 -2.49
CA GLY A 140 -7.86 -12.11 -3.33
C GLY A 140 -9.35 -12.44 -3.32
N GLU A 141 -9.75 -13.63 -2.84
CA GLU A 141 -11.14 -14.03 -2.63
C GLU A 141 -11.47 -14.04 -1.14
N THR A 142 -10.56 -14.56 -0.31
CA THR A 142 -10.71 -14.65 1.14
C THR A 142 -9.56 -13.92 1.82
N GLY A 143 -9.91 -13.11 2.82
CA GLY A 143 -8.98 -12.31 3.62
C GLY A 143 -9.16 -12.51 5.11
N GLU A 144 -8.17 -12.06 5.89
CA GLU A 144 -8.21 -12.08 7.36
C GLU A 144 -8.86 -10.80 7.89
N VAL A 145 -9.77 -10.93 8.84
CA VAL A 145 -10.40 -9.80 9.53
C VAL A 145 -9.45 -9.27 10.61
N ILE A 146 -8.90 -8.08 10.36
CA ILE A 146 -7.90 -7.41 11.21
C ILE A 146 -8.39 -6.04 11.72
N THR A 147 -9.70 -5.87 11.87
CA THR A 147 -10.35 -4.59 12.21
C THR A 147 -9.74 -3.89 13.44
N GLN A 148 -9.39 -4.63 14.49
CA GLN A 148 -8.82 -4.04 15.71
C GLN A 148 -7.46 -3.38 15.44
N ASN A 149 -6.61 -4.02 14.64
CA ASN A 149 -5.30 -3.50 14.29
C ASN A 149 -5.42 -2.34 13.28
N ILE A 150 -6.38 -2.42 12.37
CA ILE A 150 -6.67 -1.31 11.44
C ILE A 150 -7.13 -0.06 12.18
N LYS A 151 -7.91 -0.20 13.26
CA LYS A 151 -8.36 0.93 14.08
C LYS A 151 -7.21 1.68 14.77
N THR A 152 -6.03 1.08 14.88
CA THR A 152 -4.86 1.75 15.49
C THR A 152 -4.13 2.68 14.53
N ILE A 153 -4.37 2.58 13.21
CA ILE A 153 -3.74 3.41 12.18
C ILE A 153 -4.23 4.85 12.33
N ARG A 154 -3.30 5.80 12.48
CA ARG A 154 -3.63 7.16 12.93
C ARG A 154 -4.38 7.99 11.88
N ASN A 155 -3.94 7.92 10.62
CA ASN A 155 -4.51 8.70 9.52
C ASN A 155 -5.77 8.10 8.89
N LEU A 156 -6.24 6.96 9.38
CA LEU A 156 -7.43 6.28 8.86
C LEU A 156 -8.70 6.84 9.53
N PRO A 157 -9.73 7.28 8.78
CA PRO A 157 -10.99 7.72 9.37
C PRO A 157 -11.78 6.51 9.90
N LYS A 158 -12.11 6.47 11.19
CA LYS A 158 -12.88 5.35 11.77
C LYS A 158 -14.39 5.58 11.67
N VAL A 159 -14.78 6.86 11.60
CA VAL A 159 -16.14 7.29 11.30
C VAL A 159 -16.05 8.33 10.19
N LEU A 160 -16.79 8.08 9.10
CA LEU A 160 -16.91 8.98 7.97
C LEU A 160 -17.84 10.13 8.35
N SER A 161 -17.37 11.35 8.11
CA SER A 161 -18.15 12.57 8.33
C SER A 161 -17.70 13.60 7.30
N SER A 162 -18.65 14.30 6.70
CA SER A 162 -18.37 15.36 5.74
C SER A 162 -19.51 16.36 5.72
N ASP A 163 -19.17 17.65 5.65
CA ASP A 163 -20.13 18.73 5.45
C ASP A 163 -20.45 18.93 3.94
N LYS A 164 -19.68 18.29 3.06
CA LYS A 164 -19.74 18.49 1.61
C LYS A 164 -20.46 17.38 0.86
N VAL A 165 -20.37 16.15 1.35
CA VAL A 165 -20.88 14.96 0.67
C VAL A 165 -21.65 14.07 1.65
N ALA A 166 -22.72 13.47 1.17
CA ALA A 166 -23.53 12.55 1.99
C ALA A 166 -22.74 11.28 2.31
N VAL A 167 -22.85 10.81 3.55
CA VAL A 167 -22.27 9.55 3.98
C VAL A 167 -23.11 8.40 3.41
N PRO A 168 -22.53 7.48 2.64
CA PRO A 168 -23.27 6.34 2.11
C PRO A 168 -23.64 5.33 3.20
N ARG A 169 -24.70 4.54 2.94
CA ARG A 169 -25.10 3.42 3.80
C ARG A 169 -24.05 2.32 3.80
N LEU A 170 -23.44 2.03 2.65
CA LEU A 170 -22.34 1.07 2.53
C LEU A 170 -21.21 1.70 1.72
N LEU A 171 -19.98 1.60 2.20
CA LEU A 171 -18.79 1.96 1.45
C LEU A 171 -17.68 0.94 1.71
N GLU A 172 -17.16 0.33 0.64
CA GLU A 172 -15.94 -0.47 0.67
C GLU A 172 -14.79 0.32 0.03
N VAL A 173 -13.86 0.80 0.86
CA VAL A 173 -12.66 1.51 0.43
C VAL A 173 -11.48 0.55 0.38
N ARG A 174 -10.71 0.59 -0.70
CA ARG A 174 -9.47 -0.17 -0.86
C ARG A 174 -8.27 0.75 -0.80
N GLY A 175 -7.24 0.26 -0.14
CA GLY A 175 -6.01 1.01 0.02
C GLY A 175 -4.86 0.11 0.44
N GLU A 176 -3.71 0.74 0.61
CA GLU A 176 -2.49 0.09 1.04
C GLU A 176 -2.14 0.58 2.45
N VAL A 177 -1.85 -0.36 3.35
CA VAL A 177 -1.19 -0.03 4.62
C VAL A 177 0.32 -0.11 4.44
N LEU A 178 0.99 0.96 4.84
CA LEU A 178 2.41 1.17 4.67
C LEU A 178 3.07 1.49 6.01
N MET A 179 4.38 1.30 6.04
CA MET A 179 5.26 1.90 7.04
C MET A 179 6.14 2.91 6.32
N PRO A 180 6.05 4.21 6.68
CA PRO A 180 6.92 5.25 6.13
C PRO A 180 8.38 4.98 6.47
N LYS A 181 9.30 5.47 5.64
CA LYS A 181 10.75 5.24 5.79
C LYS A 181 11.25 5.70 7.16
N ALA A 182 10.92 6.92 7.57
CA ALA A 182 11.30 7.46 8.88
C ALA A 182 10.73 6.62 10.05
N GLY A 183 9.48 6.14 9.91
CA GLY A 183 8.86 5.27 10.89
C GLY A 183 9.53 3.89 10.98
N PHE A 184 9.94 3.34 9.84
CA PHE A 184 10.66 2.07 9.75
C PHE A 184 12.07 2.16 10.34
N GLU A 185 12.81 3.23 10.05
CA GLU A 185 14.14 3.48 10.61
C GLU A 185 14.09 3.60 12.13
N ARG A 186 13.14 4.38 12.65
CA ARG A 186 12.91 4.52 14.10
C ARG A 186 12.59 3.17 14.76
N LEU A 187 11.69 2.40 14.14
CA LEU A 187 11.33 1.07 14.62
C LEU A 187 12.53 0.13 14.70
N ASN A 188 13.38 0.11 13.67
CA ASN A 188 14.55 -0.75 13.66
C ASN A 188 15.59 -0.30 14.69
N ALA A 189 15.81 1.01 14.85
CA ALA A 189 16.70 1.55 15.88
C ALA A 189 16.23 1.18 17.30
N GLU A 190 14.92 1.26 17.56
CA GLU A 190 14.33 0.82 18.84
C GLU A 190 14.51 -0.68 19.09
N ASN A 191 14.32 -1.51 18.06
CA ASN A 191 14.52 -2.96 18.17
C ASN A 191 15.98 -3.30 18.43
N GLU A 192 16.91 -2.66 17.71
CA GLU A 192 18.36 -2.85 17.89
C GLU A 192 18.81 -2.46 19.30
N ALA A 193 18.33 -1.33 19.82
CA ALA A 193 18.61 -0.89 21.19
C ALA A 193 18.10 -1.88 22.26
N LYS A 194 17.06 -2.65 21.95
CA LYS A 194 16.50 -3.71 22.82
C LYS A 194 17.13 -5.09 22.59
N GLY A 195 18.03 -5.24 21.62
CA GLY A 195 18.55 -6.55 21.20
C GLY A 195 17.51 -7.44 20.51
N GLU A 196 16.43 -6.85 20.01
CA GLU A 196 15.37 -7.53 19.27
C GLU A 196 15.69 -7.62 17.78
N LYS A 197 15.00 -8.52 17.06
CA LYS A 197 15.17 -8.69 15.62
C LYS A 197 14.65 -7.47 14.86
N THR A 198 15.45 -6.94 13.93
CA THR A 198 15.06 -5.87 13.00
C THR A 198 14.29 -6.41 11.80
N PHE A 199 13.51 -5.53 11.17
CA PHE A 199 12.82 -5.82 9.92
C PHE A 199 13.69 -5.48 8.73
N ALA A 200 13.63 -6.31 7.69
CA ALA A 200 14.46 -6.11 6.50
C ALA A 200 13.93 -5.03 5.55
N ASN A 201 12.62 -4.78 5.53
CA ASN A 201 12.04 -3.70 4.70
C ASN A 201 10.71 -3.19 5.29
N PRO A 202 10.27 -1.99 4.90
CA PRO A 202 9.03 -1.40 5.42
C PRO A 202 7.78 -2.23 5.14
N ARG A 203 7.70 -2.92 4.00
CA ARG A 203 6.58 -3.81 3.65
C ARG A 203 6.41 -4.93 4.68
N ASN A 204 7.50 -5.61 5.01
CA ASN A 204 7.52 -6.70 5.99
C ASN A 204 7.22 -6.18 7.40
N ALA A 205 7.74 -4.99 7.75
CA ALA A 205 7.43 -4.35 9.01
C ALA A 205 5.94 -4.01 9.12
N ALA A 206 5.32 -3.46 8.07
CA ALA A 206 3.90 -3.16 8.02
C ALA A 206 3.04 -4.42 8.15
N ALA A 207 3.33 -5.46 7.34
CA ALA A 207 2.59 -6.72 7.36
C ALA A 207 2.71 -7.45 8.72
N GLY A 208 3.92 -7.49 9.29
CA GLY A 208 4.16 -8.07 10.61
C GLY A 208 3.45 -7.30 11.73
N SER A 209 3.39 -5.97 11.62
CA SER A 209 2.70 -5.10 12.58
C SER A 209 1.19 -5.26 12.55
N LEU A 210 0.61 -5.41 11.36
CA LEU A 210 -0.84 -5.58 11.18
C LEU A 210 -1.37 -6.96 11.58
N ARG A 211 -0.51 -7.97 11.65
CA ARG A 211 -0.90 -9.35 12.01
C ARG A 211 -0.55 -9.72 13.45
N GLN A 212 -0.45 -8.72 14.33
CA GLN A 212 -0.26 -8.93 15.75
C GLN A 212 -1.59 -9.29 16.43
N LEU A 213 -1.59 -10.34 17.24
CA LEU A 213 -2.78 -10.71 18.01
C LEU A 213 -3.12 -9.66 19.08
N ASP A 214 -2.09 -8.98 19.61
CA ASP A 214 -2.26 -7.84 20.49
C ASP A 214 -2.29 -6.52 19.69
N PRO A 215 -3.44 -5.82 19.62
CA PRO A 215 -3.55 -4.56 18.90
C PRO A 215 -2.69 -3.45 19.52
N ASN A 216 -2.28 -3.55 20.79
CA ASN A 216 -1.41 -2.57 21.42
C ASN A 216 -0.02 -2.55 20.77
N ILE A 217 0.45 -3.71 20.30
CA ILE A 217 1.68 -3.79 19.51
C ILE A 217 1.47 -3.06 18.18
N ALA A 218 0.35 -3.30 17.47
CA ALA A 218 0.06 -2.60 16.22
C ALA A 218 -0.07 -1.07 16.42
N ALA A 219 -0.61 -0.62 17.56
CA ALA A 219 -0.77 0.79 17.90
C ALA A 219 0.55 1.53 18.15
N SER A 220 1.58 0.83 18.61
CA SER A 220 2.91 1.42 18.80
C SER A 220 3.67 1.60 17.48
N ARG A 221 3.23 0.95 16.40
CA ARG A 221 3.92 0.99 15.10
C ARG A 221 3.42 2.19 14.28
N PRO A 222 4.33 2.89 13.56
CA PRO A 222 3.98 4.05 12.75
C PRO A 222 3.38 3.62 11.40
N LEU A 223 2.18 3.03 11.44
CA LEU A 223 1.45 2.61 10.25
C LEU A 223 0.63 3.75 9.66
N ALA A 224 0.51 3.74 8.33
CA ALA A 224 -0.31 4.67 7.56
C ALA A 224 -1.15 3.93 6.53
N PHE A 225 -2.34 4.46 6.23
CA PHE A 225 -3.21 3.94 5.17
C PHE A 225 -3.37 4.97 4.06
N TYR A 226 -3.25 4.56 2.80
CA TYR A 226 -3.55 5.38 1.64
C TYR A 226 -4.61 4.69 0.78
N ALA A 227 -5.71 5.40 0.50
CA ALA A 227 -6.77 4.90 -0.36
C ALA A 227 -6.35 4.97 -1.84
N TYR A 228 -6.70 3.94 -2.61
CA TYR A 228 -6.46 3.88 -4.06
C TYR A 228 -7.69 3.44 -4.84
N GLY A 229 -8.84 3.20 -4.19
CA GLY A 229 -10.07 2.85 -4.91
C GLY A 229 -11.28 2.56 -4.03
N ILE A 230 -12.43 2.43 -4.70
CA ILE A 230 -13.72 2.10 -4.12
C ILE A 230 -14.19 0.81 -4.79
N ALA A 231 -14.56 -0.19 -3.99
CA ALA A 231 -15.08 -1.45 -4.50
C ALA A 231 -16.61 -1.50 -4.48
N GLN A 232 -17.23 -0.88 -3.48
CA GLN A 232 -18.67 -0.81 -3.32
C GLN A 232 -19.06 0.54 -2.72
N CYS A 233 -20.17 1.10 -3.16
CA CYS A 233 -20.74 2.32 -2.60
C CYS A 233 -22.26 2.29 -2.79
N GLU A 234 -23.02 2.34 -1.69
CA GLU A 234 -24.49 2.36 -1.71
C GLU A 234 -25.02 3.52 -0.84
N PRO A 235 -25.76 4.50 -1.41
CA PRO A 235 -25.98 4.69 -2.85
C PRO A 235 -24.67 4.95 -3.61
N ASN A 236 -24.70 4.80 -4.93
CA ASN A 236 -23.53 5.09 -5.77
C ASN A 236 -23.11 6.56 -5.61
N HIS A 237 -21.81 6.83 -5.52
CA HIS A 237 -21.26 8.17 -5.31
C HIS A 237 -21.46 9.12 -6.51
N GLY A 238 -21.88 8.61 -7.68
CA GLY A 238 -22.33 9.39 -8.83
C GLY A 238 -21.22 10.00 -9.68
N LEU A 239 -19.96 9.61 -9.46
CA LEU A 239 -18.81 10.12 -10.20
C LEU A 239 -18.45 9.19 -11.35
N ASN A 240 -17.89 9.76 -12.42
CA ASN A 240 -17.59 9.03 -13.66
C ASN A 240 -16.10 8.69 -13.83
N SER A 241 -15.22 9.23 -12.98
CA SER A 241 -13.78 8.99 -13.06
C SER A 241 -13.18 8.47 -11.76
N MET A 242 -12.08 7.75 -11.89
CA MET A 242 -11.29 7.21 -10.78
C MET A 242 -10.70 8.35 -9.95
N SER A 243 -10.11 9.32 -10.63
CA SER A 243 -9.54 10.53 -10.05
C SER A 243 -10.53 11.30 -9.18
N ALA A 244 -11.74 11.55 -9.68
CA ALA A 244 -12.79 12.21 -8.92
C ALA A 244 -13.25 11.35 -7.74
N SER A 245 -13.26 10.02 -7.89
CA SER A 245 -13.62 9.10 -6.80
C SER A 245 -12.61 9.11 -5.66
N LEU A 246 -11.31 9.24 -5.97
CA LEU A 246 -10.26 9.42 -4.97
C LEU A 246 -10.36 10.79 -4.28
N GLU A 247 -10.57 11.86 -5.04
CA GLU A 247 -10.82 13.19 -4.49
C GLU A 247 -12.06 13.18 -3.56
N TRP A 248 -13.11 12.47 -3.95
CA TRP A 248 -14.31 12.29 -3.14
C TRP A 248 -14.00 11.64 -1.78
N LEU A 249 -13.16 10.60 -1.75
CA LEU A 249 -12.73 9.98 -0.49
C LEU A 249 -12.01 10.96 0.45
N THR A 250 -11.28 11.94 -0.09
CA THR A 250 -10.61 12.96 0.75
C THR A 250 -11.60 13.80 1.55
N ASN A 251 -12.85 13.95 1.09
CA ASN A 251 -13.90 14.66 1.83
C ASN A 251 -14.34 13.95 3.12
N PHE A 252 -13.99 12.66 3.29
CA PHE A 252 -14.19 11.91 4.53
C PHE A 252 -12.91 11.79 5.38
N GLY A 253 -11.81 12.42 4.95
CA GLY A 253 -10.53 12.39 5.66
C GLY A 253 -9.61 11.23 5.28
N PHE A 254 -9.87 10.52 4.18
CA PHE A 254 -8.89 9.56 3.66
C PHE A 254 -7.67 10.27 3.07
N ALA A 255 -6.49 9.75 3.38
CA ALA A 255 -5.27 10.11 2.67
C ALA A 255 -5.23 9.38 1.31
N VAL A 256 -4.92 10.12 0.25
CA VAL A 256 -4.59 9.61 -1.09
C VAL A 256 -3.12 9.87 -1.37
N GLY A 257 -2.55 9.20 -2.38
CA GLY A 257 -1.10 9.30 -2.64
C GLY A 257 -0.62 10.72 -2.94
N GLU A 258 0.58 11.06 -2.43
CA GLU A 258 1.19 12.41 -2.57
C GLU A 258 1.53 12.82 -4.00
N ARG A 259 1.58 11.85 -4.91
CA ARG A 259 1.85 12.04 -6.34
C ARG A 259 0.76 11.30 -7.11
N HIS A 260 -0.15 12.10 -7.62
CA HIS A 260 -1.31 11.67 -8.38
C HIS A 260 -1.41 12.55 -9.62
N PHE A 261 -1.41 11.93 -10.79
CA PHE A 261 -1.40 12.64 -12.07
C PHE A 261 -2.52 12.14 -12.96
N ILE A 262 -3.15 13.07 -13.66
CA ILE A 262 -4.08 12.77 -14.75
C ILE A 262 -3.36 13.10 -16.05
N CYS A 263 -3.08 12.06 -16.84
CA CYS A 263 -2.34 12.17 -18.08
C CYS A 263 -3.29 12.07 -19.28
N ASP A 264 -3.11 12.94 -20.27
CA ASP A 264 -3.88 12.97 -21.52
C ASP A 264 -3.42 11.90 -22.54
N SER A 265 -2.25 11.29 -22.31
CA SER A 265 -1.65 10.32 -23.23
C SER A 265 -0.70 9.35 -22.53
N ILE A 266 -0.39 8.20 -23.17
CA ILE A 266 0.58 7.23 -22.64
C ILE A 266 2.02 7.77 -22.66
N GLN A 267 2.31 8.74 -23.52
CA GLN A 267 3.60 9.43 -23.58
C GLN A 267 3.81 10.25 -22.31
N GLU A 268 2.79 11.00 -21.89
CA GLU A 268 2.83 11.75 -20.64
C GLU A 268 2.99 10.82 -19.43
N VAL A 269 2.36 9.63 -19.45
CA VAL A 269 2.58 8.59 -18.42
C VAL A 269 4.05 8.19 -18.34
N GLN A 270 4.74 8.03 -19.47
CA GLN A 270 6.17 7.72 -19.51
C GLN A 270 7.01 8.87 -18.93
N GLU A 271 6.67 10.12 -19.23
CA GLU A 271 7.37 11.29 -18.66
C GLU A 271 7.21 11.33 -17.12
N LYS A 272 5.99 11.09 -16.61
CA LYS A 272 5.75 10.99 -15.16
C LYS A 272 6.50 9.82 -14.52
N TYR A 273 6.63 8.72 -15.23
CA TYR A 273 7.43 7.58 -14.78
C TYR A 273 8.90 7.93 -14.59
N GLU A 274 9.49 8.65 -15.54
CA GLU A 274 10.88 9.11 -15.44
C GLU A 274 11.06 10.11 -14.29
N GLN A 275 10.11 11.04 -14.14
CA GLN A 275 10.09 12.00 -13.03
C GLN A 275 10.07 11.28 -11.66
N ILE A 276 9.12 10.37 -11.45
CA ILE A 276 8.99 9.66 -10.17
C ILE A 276 10.18 8.74 -9.91
N ASN A 277 10.76 8.12 -10.94
CA ASN A 277 11.95 7.29 -10.75
C ASN A 277 13.14 8.11 -10.20
N GLN A 278 13.27 9.38 -10.60
CA GLN A 278 14.29 10.30 -10.08
C GLN A 278 13.96 10.77 -8.66
N GLU A 279 12.67 11.05 -8.37
CA GLU A 279 12.21 11.48 -7.04
C GLU A 279 12.18 10.34 -6.00
N ARG A 280 12.16 9.07 -6.44
CA ARG A 280 11.95 7.88 -5.62
C ARG A 280 12.76 7.82 -4.32
N PRO A 281 14.07 8.13 -4.30
CA PRO A 281 14.85 8.12 -3.06
C PRO A 281 14.29 9.06 -1.99
N ASN A 282 13.72 10.20 -2.41
CA ASN A 282 13.26 11.28 -1.54
C ASN A 282 11.80 11.14 -1.08
N LEU A 283 11.07 10.15 -1.57
CA LEU A 283 9.69 9.90 -1.14
C LEU A 283 9.64 9.39 0.30
N ALA A 284 8.63 9.78 1.07
CA ALA A 284 8.44 9.36 2.46
C ALA A 284 8.11 7.87 2.62
N VAL A 285 7.63 7.23 1.54
CA VAL A 285 7.21 5.83 1.50
C VAL A 285 7.97 5.04 0.44
N GLU A 286 8.05 3.73 0.62
CA GLU A 286 8.59 2.82 -0.38
C GLU A 286 7.58 2.55 -1.49
N ILE A 287 8.07 2.59 -2.73
CA ILE A 287 7.30 2.30 -3.94
C ILE A 287 8.09 1.34 -4.85
N ASP A 288 7.37 0.47 -5.56
CA ASP A 288 7.97 -0.49 -6.50
C ASP A 288 7.64 -0.17 -7.97
N GLY A 289 7.00 0.96 -8.23
CA GLY A 289 6.60 1.41 -9.56
C GLY A 289 5.54 2.49 -9.51
N MET A 290 4.78 2.60 -10.59
CA MET A 290 3.55 3.38 -10.69
C MET A 290 2.39 2.47 -11.10
N VAL A 291 1.17 2.84 -10.71
CA VAL A 291 -0.06 2.21 -11.16
C VAL A 291 -0.69 3.13 -12.19
N ILE A 292 -0.97 2.57 -13.37
CA ILE A 292 -1.57 3.29 -14.50
C ILE A 292 -2.95 2.70 -14.68
N LYS A 293 -3.99 3.53 -14.59
CA LYS A 293 -5.39 3.14 -14.75
C LYS A 293 -6.03 4.01 -15.83
N VAL A 294 -6.96 3.46 -16.60
CA VAL A 294 -7.89 4.29 -17.38
C VAL A 294 -8.75 5.07 -16.40
N ASP A 295 -8.82 6.39 -16.52
CA ASP A 295 -9.50 7.23 -15.52
C ASP A 295 -11.03 7.07 -15.56
N ASP A 296 -11.63 6.96 -16.75
CA ASP A 296 -13.09 6.86 -16.90
C ASP A 296 -13.64 5.48 -16.46
N LEU A 297 -14.57 5.49 -15.50
CA LEU A 297 -15.15 4.29 -14.90
C LEU A 297 -16.04 3.49 -15.87
N GLN A 298 -16.69 4.15 -16.84
CA GLN A 298 -17.49 3.44 -17.86
C GLN A 298 -16.57 2.74 -18.86
N GLN A 299 -15.44 3.36 -19.22
CA GLN A 299 -14.40 2.74 -20.02
C GLN A 299 -13.78 1.54 -19.29
N GLN A 300 -13.52 1.64 -17.99
CA GLN A 300 -13.06 0.50 -17.18
C GLN A 300 -14.06 -0.67 -17.22
N GLN A 301 -15.37 -0.40 -17.06
CA GLN A 301 -16.42 -1.42 -17.15
C GLN A 301 -16.44 -2.11 -18.51
N LYS A 302 -16.34 -1.35 -19.61
CA LYS A 302 -16.29 -1.88 -20.99
C LYS A 302 -15.04 -2.75 -21.22
N LEU A 303 -13.90 -2.32 -20.69
CA LEU A 303 -12.64 -3.07 -20.82
C LEU A 303 -12.67 -4.36 -20.02
N GLY A 304 -13.26 -4.35 -18.81
CA GLY A 304 -13.40 -5.52 -17.96
C GLY A 304 -12.07 -6.13 -17.52
N PHE A 305 -12.06 -7.46 -17.35
CA PHE A 305 -10.95 -8.22 -16.76
C PHE A 305 -10.42 -9.31 -17.71
N LEU A 306 -9.17 -9.72 -17.49
CA LEU A 306 -8.57 -10.91 -18.07
C LEU A 306 -8.24 -11.87 -16.92
N SER A 307 -9.01 -12.95 -16.79
CA SER A 307 -8.89 -13.90 -15.67
C SER A 307 -9.00 -13.21 -14.31
N ARG A 308 -7.87 -12.79 -13.71
CA ARG A 308 -7.79 -12.12 -12.39
C ARG A 308 -7.04 -10.79 -12.42
N GLU A 309 -6.91 -10.16 -13.59
CA GLU A 309 -6.24 -8.87 -13.76
C GLU A 309 -7.14 -7.89 -14.54
N PRO A 310 -7.26 -6.62 -14.13
CA PRO A 310 -8.01 -5.62 -14.89
C PRO A 310 -7.33 -5.31 -16.22
N ARG A 311 -8.09 -5.23 -17.31
CA ARG A 311 -7.55 -4.85 -18.63
C ARG A 311 -7.27 -3.35 -18.75
N TRP A 312 -7.84 -2.58 -17.83
CA TRP A 312 -7.79 -1.13 -17.77
C TRP A 312 -6.73 -0.60 -16.79
N ALA A 313 -6.00 -1.47 -16.09
CA ALA A 313 -4.93 -1.04 -15.19
C ALA A 313 -3.70 -1.95 -15.25
N THR A 314 -2.51 -1.36 -15.06
CA THR A 314 -1.25 -2.09 -14.96
C THR A 314 -0.30 -1.44 -13.97
N GLY A 315 0.56 -2.24 -13.35
CA GLY A 315 1.71 -1.75 -12.59
C GLY A 315 2.92 -1.59 -13.50
N TYR A 316 3.37 -0.36 -13.71
CA TYR A 316 4.63 -0.07 -14.40
C TYR A 316 5.77 -0.05 -13.37
N LYS A 317 6.52 -1.15 -13.31
CA LYS A 317 7.51 -1.39 -12.26
C LYS A 317 8.83 -0.72 -12.58
N PHE A 318 9.45 -0.15 -11.54
CA PHE A 318 10.83 0.33 -11.65
C PHE A 318 11.80 -0.81 -11.91
N PRO A 319 12.94 -0.55 -12.57
CA PRO A 319 14.01 -1.52 -12.68
C PRO A 319 14.39 -1.95 -11.27
N ALA A 320 14.54 -3.26 -11.09
CA ALA A 320 14.99 -3.80 -9.83
C ALA A 320 16.39 -3.24 -9.53
N VAL A 321 16.60 -2.78 -8.28
CA VAL A 321 17.94 -2.38 -7.82
C VAL A 321 18.82 -3.61 -7.93
N ALA A 322 19.87 -3.51 -8.74
CA ALA A 322 20.79 -4.59 -8.98
C ALA A 322 22.09 -4.32 -8.21
N ALA A 323 22.62 -5.33 -7.53
CA ALA A 323 23.92 -5.27 -6.88
C ALA A 323 24.84 -6.33 -7.47
N LEU A 324 26.13 -6.01 -7.54
CA LEU A 324 27.15 -6.98 -7.93
C LEU A 324 27.60 -7.76 -6.70
N THR A 325 27.75 -9.07 -6.86
CA THR A 325 28.35 -9.94 -5.84
C THR A 325 29.06 -11.12 -6.51
N THR A 326 29.78 -11.92 -5.73
CA THR A 326 30.53 -13.09 -6.21
C THR A 326 29.78 -14.37 -5.91
N VAL A 327 29.78 -15.32 -6.84
CA VAL A 327 29.29 -16.68 -6.61
C VAL A 327 30.34 -17.47 -5.84
N GLU A 328 30.06 -17.81 -4.59
CA GLU A 328 30.96 -18.59 -3.74
C GLU A 328 30.82 -20.09 -3.96
N ASN A 329 29.60 -20.57 -4.22
CA ASN A 329 29.33 -21.98 -4.48
C ASN A 329 28.02 -22.19 -5.25
N ILE A 330 27.79 -23.39 -5.79
CA ILE A 330 26.50 -23.79 -6.36
C ILE A 330 26.06 -25.11 -5.71
N ASP A 331 25.01 -25.05 -4.90
CA ASP A 331 24.41 -26.20 -4.24
C ASP A 331 23.27 -26.79 -5.07
N TRP A 332 23.01 -28.09 -4.90
CA TRP A 332 21.89 -28.78 -5.54
C TRP A 332 20.86 -29.21 -4.49
N GLN A 333 19.65 -28.67 -4.58
CA GLN A 333 18.54 -29.03 -3.71
C GLN A 333 17.66 -30.09 -4.36
N VAL A 334 17.29 -31.14 -3.63
CA VAL A 334 16.37 -32.19 -4.10
C VAL A 334 14.95 -31.81 -3.68
N GLY A 335 14.08 -31.52 -4.64
CA GLY A 335 12.67 -31.26 -4.41
C GLY A 335 11.88 -32.53 -4.01
N ARG A 336 10.65 -32.35 -3.50
CA ARG A 336 9.77 -33.46 -3.09
C ARG A 336 9.48 -34.48 -4.20
N THR A 337 9.55 -34.05 -5.46
CA THR A 337 9.34 -34.86 -6.66
C THR A 337 10.66 -35.43 -7.23
N GLY A 338 11.79 -35.27 -6.54
CA GLY A 338 13.12 -35.68 -7.01
C GLY A 338 13.79 -34.70 -7.97
N THR A 339 13.16 -33.56 -8.28
CA THR A 339 13.73 -32.54 -9.15
C THR A 339 14.94 -31.88 -8.48
N LEU A 340 16.08 -31.83 -9.17
CA LEU A 340 17.28 -31.14 -8.72
C LEU A 340 17.22 -29.66 -9.11
N THR A 341 17.21 -28.77 -8.12
CA THR A 341 17.21 -27.31 -8.31
C THR A 341 18.56 -26.73 -7.91
N PRO A 342 19.31 -26.13 -8.84
CA PRO A 342 20.57 -25.46 -8.50
C PRO A 342 20.31 -24.13 -7.80
N VAL A 343 21.13 -23.86 -6.77
CA VAL A 343 21.08 -22.64 -5.96
C VAL A 343 22.50 -22.10 -5.80
N ALA A 344 22.76 -20.90 -6.33
CA ALA A 344 24.03 -20.23 -6.12
C ALA A 344 24.09 -19.63 -4.70
N ARG A 345 25.17 -19.93 -3.99
CA ARG A 345 25.61 -19.26 -2.77
C ARG A 345 26.42 -18.05 -3.18
N LEU A 346 26.06 -16.90 -2.64
CA LEU A 346 26.65 -15.61 -2.99
C LEU A 346 27.36 -15.05 -1.77
N ASN A 347 28.44 -14.31 -2.00
CA ASN A 347 28.96 -13.41 -0.98
C ASN A 347 27.80 -12.46 -0.57
N PRO A 348 27.42 -12.37 0.72
CA PRO A 348 26.23 -11.64 1.12
C PRO A 348 26.22 -10.19 0.61
N VAL A 349 25.18 -9.82 -0.14
CA VAL A 349 25.05 -8.49 -0.74
C VAL A 349 23.68 -7.88 -0.43
N ALA A 350 23.63 -6.57 -0.14
CA ALA A 350 22.38 -5.86 0.05
C ALA A 350 21.71 -5.53 -1.29
N VAL A 351 20.49 -6.02 -1.50
CA VAL A 351 19.68 -5.79 -2.72
C VAL A 351 18.27 -5.41 -2.30
N GLY A 352 17.84 -4.17 -2.56
CA GLY A 352 16.46 -3.73 -2.26
C GLY A 352 16.07 -3.94 -0.78
N GLY A 353 16.95 -3.54 0.14
CA GLY A 353 16.74 -3.60 1.60
C GLY A 353 16.98 -4.98 2.25
N VAL A 354 17.14 -6.06 1.49
CA VAL A 354 17.41 -7.39 2.04
C VAL A 354 18.85 -7.83 1.74
N THR A 355 19.49 -8.52 2.68
CA THR A 355 20.75 -9.22 2.42
C THR A 355 20.45 -10.51 1.66
N VAL A 356 20.95 -10.60 0.43
CA VAL A 356 20.84 -11.77 -0.43
C VAL A 356 22.13 -12.55 -0.35
N SER A 357 22.06 -13.78 0.17
CA SER A 357 23.18 -14.73 0.16
C SER A 357 22.91 -15.95 -0.73
N ASN A 358 21.69 -16.06 -1.28
CA ASN A 358 21.26 -17.22 -2.06
C ASN A 358 20.36 -16.79 -3.22
N VAL A 359 20.59 -17.38 -4.39
CA VAL A 359 19.74 -17.19 -5.58
C VAL A 359 19.53 -18.52 -6.29
N THR A 360 18.29 -18.78 -6.70
CA THR A 360 18.00 -19.94 -7.54
C THR A 360 18.56 -19.72 -8.94
N LEU A 361 19.18 -20.76 -9.49
CA LEU A 361 19.58 -20.82 -10.88
C LEU A 361 18.50 -21.49 -11.75
N HIS A 362 17.30 -21.68 -11.21
CA HIS A 362 16.15 -22.34 -11.85
C HIS A 362 16.38 -23.79 -12.30
N ASN A 363 17.25 -24.01 -13.28
CA ASN A 363 17.57 -25.32 -13.85
C ASN A 363 18.95 -25.28 -14.53
N ILE A 364 19.43 -26.43 -14.98
CA ILE A 364 20.76 -26.54 -15.61
C ILE A 364 20.87 -25.77 -16.93
N GLY A 365 19.77 -25.61 -17.67
CA GLY A 365 19.74 -24.83 -18.91
C GLY A 365 20.02 -23.35 -18.65
N GLU A 366 19.53 -22.80 -17.55
CA GLU A 366 19.78 -21.42 -17.16
C GLU A 366 21.23 -21.21 -16.70
N ILE A 367 21.86 -22.21 -16.05
CA ILE A 367 23.31 -22.18 -15.75
C ILE A 367 24.10 -22.04 -17.05
N HIS A 368 23.80 -22.87 -18.05
CA HIS A 368 24.48 -22.82 -19.34
C HIS A 368 24.20 -21.52 -20.10
N ARG A 369 22.97 -21.01 -20.05
CA ARG A 369 22.58 -19.75 -20.70
C ARG A 369 23.33 -18.55 -20.12
N LEU A 370 23.50 -18.53 -18.80
CA LEU A 370 24.23 -17.47 -18.09
C LEU A 370 25.75 -17.69 -18.07
N ASP A 371 26.21 -18.92 -18.37
CA ASP A 371 27.61 -19.38 -18.24
C ASP A 371 28.19 -19.05 -16.86
N VAL A 372 27.38 -19.23 -15.81
CA VAL A 372 27.75 -18.88 -14.43
C VAL A 372 28.65 -19.95 -13.82
N ARG A 373 29.73 -19.52 -13.18
CA ARG A 373 30.70 -20.38 -12.50
C ARG A 373 30.97 -19.90 -11.09
N ILE A 374 31.49 -20.80 -10.27
CA ILE A 374 32.02 -20.45 -8.96
C ILE A 374 33.20 -19.49 -9.17
N GLY A 375 33.18 -18.37 -8.44
CA GLY A 375 34.14 -17.27 -8.54
C GLY A 375 33.69 -16.11 -9.43
N ASP A 376 32.63 -16.26 -10.23
CA ASP A 376 32.17 -15.18 -11.12
C ASP A 376 31.54 -14.02 -10.34
N THR A 377 31.70 -12.82 -10.87
CA THR A 377 30.94 -11.65 -10.42
C THR A 377 29.62 -11.58 -11.19
N VAL A 378 28.53 -11.55 -10.43
CA VAL A 378 27.17 -11.61 -10.95
C VAL A 378 26.36 -10.42 -10.46
N SER A 379 25.50 -9.90 -11.33
CA SER A 379 24.51 -8.90 -10.95
C SER A 379 23.25 -9.61 -10.46
N VAL A 380 22.89 -9.31 -9.22
CA VAL A 380 21.73 -9.86 -8.52
C VAL A 380 20.72 -8.75 -8.35
N TYR A 381 19.49 -9.01 -8.77
CA TYR A 381 18.38 -8.09 -8.57
C TYR A 381 17.15 -8.85 -8.09
N ARG A 382 16.29 -8.15 -7.35
CA ARG A 382 15.06 -8.71 -6.78
C ARG A 382 13.92 -8.59 -7.80
N SER A 383 13.39 -9.73 -8.27
CA SER A 383 12.21 -9.74 -9.15
C SER A 383 10.95 -10.19 -8.38
N GLY A 384 9.96 -9.30 -8.29
CA GLY A 384 8.64 -9.55 -7.69
C GLY A 384 8.61 -9.63 -6.16
N ASP A 385 7.66 -8.94 -5.52
CA ASP A 385 7.56 -8.88 -4.05
C ASP A 385 6.80 -10.05 -3.39
N VAL A 386 6.03 -10.82 -4.16
CA VAL A 386 5.16 -11.88 -3.60
C VAL A 386 5.87 -13.25 -3.59
N ARG A 387 6.81 -13.46 -4.51
CA ARG A 387 7.78 -14.56 -4.50
C ARG A 387 9.09 -13.95 -4.96
N CYS A 388 9.98 -13.62 -4.02
CA CYS A 388 11.29 -13.07 -4.35
C CYS A 388 12.09 -14.11 -5.13
N HIS A 389 12.06 -14.02 -6.46
CA HIS A 389 13.02 -14.70 -7.30
C HIS A 389 14.16 -13.71 -7.52
N HIS A 390 15.30 -13.99 -6.90
CA HIS A 390 16.54 -13.32 -7.27
C HIS A 390 16.90 -13.78 -8.67
N LYS A 391 17.21 -12.84 -9.56
CA LYS A 391 17.67 -13.16 -10.91
C LYS A 391 19.13 -12.76 -11.05
N LEU A 392 19.86 -13.57 -11.80
CA LEU A 392 21.28 -13.40 -12.07
C LEU A 392 21.48 -12.89 -13.50
N LYS A 393 22.41 -11.94 -13.64
CA LYS A 393 23.00 -11.56 -14.92
C LYS A 393 24.52 -11.58 -14.76
N CYS A 394 25.21 -12.47 -15.47
CA CYS A 394 26.67 -12.55 -15.43
C CYS A 394 27.30 -11.38 -16.17
N PHE A 395 28.39 -10.87 -15.61
CA PHE A 395 29.34 -10.00 -16.29
C PHE A 395 30.68 -10.74 -16.27
N LYS A 396 31.30 -10.91 -17.44
CA LYS A 396 32.63 -11.51 -17.57
C LYS A 396 33.72 -10.48 -17.34
#